data_AF-A0A1Y3CIZ1-F1
#
_entry.id   AF-A0A1Y3CIZ1-F1
#
_cell.length_a   1.000
_cell.length_b   1.000
_cell.length_c   1.000
_cell.angle_alpha   90.00
_cell.angle_beta   90.00
_cell.angle_gamma   90.00
#
_symmetry.space_group_name_H-M   'P 1'
#
loop_
_entity.id
_entity.type
_entity.pdbx_description
1 polymer ?
#
loop_
_entity_poly.entity_id
_entity_poly.type
_entity_poly.pdbx_seq_one_letter_code
_entity_poly.pdbx_strand_id
1 'polypeptide(L)'
;MTKIFKNSIISTLIISSTVLTGCATATLLKKDNGVRTQNVQTTLIEDNVLAFAKPAQAVSNLPNDSIVIVGEKNSYVLTQGGARFAKLISSLDAKNIQITKDLTFYSANNDGNFTGSLPLAYVKLSEDVTKADREFFIENGAEECTNSSDHRLKAQRFCFNLKLAGVVYPVASNSTSFKALSKPYRVSIYTHKQVKDYSKASSKTADKLMLFPFAVAFDVVTLPFQAVHKIFD
;
A
#
# COMPACT_ATOMS: atom_id res chain seq x y z
N MET A 1 9.49 91.68 53.09
CA MET A 1 8.93 90.80 52.04
C MET A 1 8.64 89.43 52.62
N THR A 2 7.61 88.76 52.13
CA THR A 2 6.55 88.15 52.93
C THR A 2 6.52 86.62 52.82
N LYS A 3 6.39 85.93 53.98
CA LYS A 3 5.79 84.60 54.31
C LYS A 3 6.15 83.35 53.46
N ILE A 4 6.78 82.31 54.04
CA ILE A 4 6.27 81.21 54.90
C ILE A 4 5.38 80.17 54.18
N PHE A 5 5.92 78.94 54.16
CA PHE A 5 5.32 77.59 54.11
C PHE A 5 3.79 77.44 54.04
N LYS A 6 3.33 76.51 53.19
CA LYS A 6 2.17 75.66 53.50
C LYS A 6 2.19 74.32 52.74
N ASN A 7 1.94 73.26 53.52
CA ASN A 7 1.68 71.87 53.14
C ASN A 7 0.51 71.70 52.15
N SER A 8 0.47 70.47 51.60
CA SER A 8 -0.67 69.53 51.60
C SER A 8 -1.37 69.23 50.27
N ILE A 9 -1.24 67.93 49.91
CA ILE A 9 -2.34 66.99 49.61
C ILE A 9 -2.73 66.81 48.12
N ILE A 10 -2.90 65.52 47.77
CA ILE A 10 -3.56 64.92 46.59
C ILE A 10 -2.77 65.05 45.28
N SER A 11 -2.60 64.04 44.42
CA SER A 11 -2.89 62.62 44.41
C SER A 11 -2.41 62.17 43.02
N THR A 12 -1.70 61.04 42.97
CA THR A 12 -1.81 60.00 41.92
C THR A 12 -2.24 60.45 40.53
N LEU A 13 -1.38 60.33 39.51
CA LEU A 13 -1.72 59.67 38.23
C LEU A 13 -0.53 59.60 37.24
N ILE A 14 -0.29 58.38 36.76
CA ILE A 14 0.31 58.04 35.44
C ILE A 14 1.84 58.14 35.32
N ILE A 15 2.52 57.24 36.02
CA ILE A 15 3.73 56.58 35.50
C ILE A 15 3.29 55.15 35.19
N SER A 16 2.95 54.84 33.93
CA SER A 16 2.95 53.50 33.30
C SER A 16 2.04 53.48 32.07
N SER A 17 2.57 53.76 30.89
CA SER A 17 1.87 53.42 29.64
C SER A 17 2.80 53.39 28.42
N THR A 18 3.99 52.80 28.55
CA THR A 18 4.86 52.52 27.39
C THR A 18 5.46 51.13 27.43
N VAL A 19 4.67 50.09 27.74
CA VAL A 19 5.07 48.69 27.45
C VAL A 19 3.86 47.81 27.12
N LEU A 20 3.10 48.10 26.06
CA LEU A 20 2.08 47.14 25.60
C LEU A 20 1.78 47.26 24.09
N THR A 21 2.82 47.15 23.27
CA THR A 21 2.68 46.90 21.82
C THR A 21 3.66 45.81 21.38
N GLY A 22 3.55 44.62 21.99
CA GLY A 22 4.58 43.59 21.82
C GLY A 22 4.13 42.15 21.55
N CYS A 23 2.85 41.77 21.65
CA CYS A 23 2.46 40.35 21.56
C CYS A 23 1.11 40.05 20.86
N ALA A 24 0.65 40.86 19.91
CA ALA A 24 -0.53 40.52 19.09
C ALA A 24 -0.23 40.35 17.59
N THR A 25 0.98 40.68 17.13
CA THR A 25 1.29 40.73 15.68
C THR A 25 2.01 39.49 15.15
N ALA A 26 2.09 38.39 15.91
CA ALA A 26 2.69 37.14 15.40
C ALA A 26 1.66 36.24 14.68
N THR A 27 0.37 36.37 15.00
CA THR A 27 -0.68 35.48 14.45
C THR A 27 -1.26 35.99 13.14
N LEU A 28 -1.24 37.31 12.88
CA LEU A 28 -1.70 37.92 11.62
C LEU A 28 -0.63 38.00 10.52
N LEU A 29 0.64 37.76 10.85
CA LEU A 29 1.74 37.68 9.87
C LEU A 29 2.00 36.26 9.35
N LYS A 30 1.31 35.24 9.88
CA LYS A 30 1.08 34.00 9.12
C LYS A 30 0.07 34.31 8.03
N LYS A 31 0.51 35.04 7.00
CA LYS A 31 -0.19 35.15 5.73
C LYS A 31 -0.39 33.73 5.23
N ASP A 32 -1.58 33.20 5.46
CA ASP A 32 -2.00 31.93 4.89
C ASP A 32 -1.96 32.12 3.37
N ASN A 33 -0.92 31.62 2.72
CA ASN A 33 -0.77 31.71 1.26
C ASN A 33 -1.83 30.86 0.53
N GLY A 34 -2.82 30.30 1.26
CA GLY A 34 -3.88 29.47 0.72
C GLY A 34 -3.37 28.11 0.23
N VAL A 35 -2.08 27.81 0.43
CA VAL A 35 -1.43 26.59 -0.01
C VAL A 35 -1.73 25.48 0.98
N ARG A 36 -2.67 24.60 0.61
CA ARG A 36 -2.98 23.40 1.39
C ARG A 36 -2.18 22.24 0.86
N THR A 37 -1.60 21.43 1.75
CA THR A 37 -0.97 20.17 1.35
C THR A 37 -2.05 19.09 1.38
N GLN A 38 -2.25 18.41 0.25
CA GLN A 38 -3.16 17.27 0.14
C GLN A 38 -2.37 15.99 -0.08
N ASN A 39 -2.74 14.92 0.61
CA ASN A 39 -2.26 13.58 0.30
C ASN A 39 -3.11 13.00 -0.82
N VAL A 40 -2.51 12.77 -1.99
CA VAL A 40 -3.17 12.20 -3.16
C VAL A 40 -2.60 10.82 -3.45
N GLN A 41 -3.50 9.84 -3.61
CA GLN A 41 -3.13 8.50 -4.07
C GLN A 41 -2.74 8.55 -5.55
N THR A 42 -1.58 7.99 -5.88
CA THR A 42 -1.07 7.89 -7.25
C THR A 42 -0.75 6.44 -7.57
N THR A 43 -1.33 5.91 -8.64
CA THR A 43 -0.99 4.58 -9.17
C THR A 43 0.37 4.64 -9.86
N LEU A 44 1.26 3.74 -9.48
CA LEU A 44 2.61 3.55 -10.04
C LEU A 44 2.62 2.45 -11.09
N ILE A 45 1.85 1.37 -10.86
CA ILE A 45 1.74 0.22 -11.75
C ILE A 45 0.28 -0.17 -11.88
N GLU A 46 -0.08 -0.54 -13.11
CA GLU A 46 -1.28 -1.33 -13.42
C GLU A 46 -0.91 -2.42 -14.44
N ASP A 47 -1.15 -3.67 -14.05
CA ASP A 47 -0.74 -4.86 -14.80
C ASP A 47 -1.75 -5.99 -14.60
N ASN A 48 -1.72 -7.00 -15.47
CA ASN A 48 -2.53 -8.21 -15.35
C ASN A 48 -1.64 -9.39 -14.99
N VAL A 49 -2.08 -10.21 -14.04
CA VAL A 49 -1.38 -11.44 -13.65
C VAL A 49 -1.63 -12.53 -14.69
N LEU A 50 -0.55 -13.03 -15.26
CA LEU A 50 -0.52 -14.17 -16.16
C LEU A 50 -0.40 -15.49 -15.41
N ALA A 51 0.43 -15.54 -14.36
CA ALA A 51 0.67 -16.75 -13.60
C ALA A 51 1.31 -16.46 -12.23
N PHE A 52 1.28 -17.49 -11.37
CA PHE A 52 2.14 -17.57 -10.19
C PHE A 52 3.17 -18.67 -10.42
N ALA A 53 4.42 -18.37 -10.12
CA ALA A 53 5.56 -19.21 -10.46
C ALA A 53 6.59 -19.26 -9.34
N LYS A 54 7.45 -20.28 -9.37
CA LYS A 54 8.61 -20.40 -8.48
C LYS A 54 9.89 -20.21 -9.29
N PRO A 55 10.94 -19.56 -8.76
CA PRO A 55 12.25 -19.55 -9.39
C PRO A 55 12.73 -20.98 -9.69
N ALA A 56 13.22 -21.23 -10.90
CA ALA A 56 13.69 -22.56 -11.31
C ALA A 56 14.96 -23.01 -10.56
N GLN A 57 15.72 -22.05 -10.04
CA GLN A 57 16.93 -22.26 -9.27
C GLN A 57 16.85 -21.44 -7.99
N ALA A 58 17.54 -21.89 -6.94
CA ALA A 58 17.72 -21.08 -5.75
C ALA A 58 18.45 -19.79 -6.10
N VAL A 59 17.94 -18.67 -5.62
CA VAL A 59 18.49 -17.35 -5.91
C VAL A 59 19.12 -16.80 -4.65
N SER A 60 20.39 -16.40 -4.73
CA SER A 60 21.06 -15.68 -3.65
C SER A 60 20.25 -14.44 -3.26
N ASN A 61 19.94 -14.29 -1.98
CA ASN A 61 19.13 -13.19 -1.40
C ASN A 61 17.60 -13.30 -1.57
N LEU A 62 17.08 -14.47 -1.97
CA LEU A 62 15.65 -14.76 -1.91
C LEU A 62 15.39 -16.01 -1.05
N PRO A 63 14.28 -16.03 -0.28
CA PRO A 63 13.80 -17.26 0.35
C PRO A 63 13.64 -18.42 -0.65
N ASN A 64 13.95 -19.66 -0.23
CA ASN A 64 13.81 -20.87 -1.06
C ASN A 64 12.36 -21.17 -1.49
N ASP A 65 11.40 -20.53 -0.85
CA ASP A 65 9.96 -20.57 -1.11
C ASP A 65 9.44 -19.24 -1.67
N SER A 66 10.33 -18.41 -2.22
CA SER A 66 9.94 -17.22 -2.98
C SER A 66 9.01 -17.59 -4.12
N ILE A 67 7.95 -16.81 -4.23
CA ILE A 67 6.95 -16.90 -5.28
C ILE A 67 7.08 -15.66 -6.15
N VAL A 68 6.96 -15.86 -7.45
CA VAL A 68 6.96 -14.82 -8.47
C VAL A 68 5.54 -14.71 -9.01
N ILE A 69 4.94 -13.53 -8.90
CA ILE A 69 3.74 -13.19 -9.65
C ILE A 69 4.22 -12.71 -11.02
N VAL A 70 3.84 -13.42 -12.08
CA VAL A 70 4.21 -13.08 -13.46
C VAL A 70 3.09 -12.22 -14.02
N GLY A 71 3.39 -10.94 -14.28
CA GLY A 71 2.50 -10.01 -14.96
C GLY A 71 2.77 -9.92 -16.46
N GLU A 72 1.91 -9.20 -17.18
CA GLU A 72 2.11 -8.88 -18.60
C GLU A 72 3.27 -7.91 -18.81
N LYS A 73 3.43 -6.93 -17.90
CA LYS A 73 4.44 -5.86 -18.02
C LYS A 73 5.61 -6.04 -17.04
N ASN A 74 5.36 -6.60 -15.87
CA ASN A 74 6.34 -6.73 -14.79
C ASN A 74 6.31 -8.12 -14.14
N SER A 75 7.36 -8.43 -13.39
CA SER A 75 7.39 -9.58 -12.49
C SER A 75 7.48 -9.09 -11.04
N TYR A 76 6.76 -9.74 -10.13
CA TYR A 76 6.70 -9.34 -8.72
C TYR A 76 7.23 -10.48 -7.87
N VAL A 77 8.41 -10.29 -7.30
CA VAL A 77 9.06 -11.30 -6.47
C VAL A 77 8.66 -11.09 -5.02
N LEU A 78 7.97 -12.07 -4.44
CA LEU A 78 7.57 -12.03 -3.04
C LEU A 78 8.77 -12.36 -2.15
N THR A 79 9.13 -11.40 -1.28
CA THR A 79 10.18 -11.50 -0.27
C THR A 79 9.61 -11.83 1.11
N GLN A 80 8.31 -11.58 1.32
CA GLN A 80 7.58 -11.96 2.54
C GLN A 80 6.22 -12.55 2.19
N GLY A 81 5.79 -13.56 2.95
CA GLY A 81 4.47 -14.20 2.78
C GLY A 81 4.39 -15.22 1.64
N GLY A 82 5.43 -15.32 0.80
CA GLY A 82 5.54 -16.31 -0.29
C GLY A 82 5.40 -17.75 0.20
N ALA A 83 6.08 -18.11 1.29
CA ALA A 83 5.97 -19.40 1.98
C ALA A 83 4.53 -19.82 2.29
N ARG A 84 3.79 -18.93 2.96
CA ARG A 84 2.41 -19.17 3.38
C ARG A 84 1.48 -19.24 2.19
N PHE A 85 1.69 -18.37 1.20
CA PHE A 85 0.97 -18.42 -0.06
C PHE A 85 1.20 -19.76 -0.76
N ALA A 86 2.46 -20.19 -0.92
CA ALA A 86 2.85 -21.48 -1.50
C ALA A 86 2.21 -22.67 -0.78
N LYS A 87 2.26 -22.70 0.56
CA LYS A 87 1.64 -23.77 1.37
C LYS A 87 0.13 -23.84 1.13
N LEU A 88 -0.57 -22.70 1.14
CA LEU A 88 -2.01 -22.67 0.93
C LEU A 88 -2.37 -23.15 -0.47
N ILE A 89 -1.70 -22.63 -1.48
CA ILE A 89 -2.05 -22.95 -2.87
C ILE A 89 -1.64 -24.36 -3.30
N SER A 90 -0.61 -24.95 -2.68
CA SER A 90 -0.20 -26.33 -2.96
C SER A 90 -1.07 -27.37 -2.26
N SER A 91 -1.72 -26.99 -1.16
CA SER A 91 -2.49 -27.90 -0.30
C SER A 91 -4.00 -27.84 -0.57
N LEU A 92 -4.48 -26.75 -1.19
CA LEU A 92 -5.89 -26.54 -1.49
C LEU A 92 -6.21 -26.93 -2.94
N ASP A 93 -7.43 -27.42 -3.17
CA ASP A 93 -7.93 -27.67 -4.53
C ASP A 93 -8.12 -26.33 -5.26
N ALA A 94 -7.36 -26.12 -6.33
CA ALA A 94 -7.35 -24.89 -7.11
C ALA A 94 -8.74 -24.47 -7.62
N LYS A 95 -9.64 -25.42 -7.90
CA LYS A 95 -10.99 -25.11 -8.41
C LYS A 95 -11.88 -24.38 -7.38
N ASN A 96 -11.55 -24.54 -6.11
CA ASN A 96 -12.29 -23.97 -4.98
C ASN A 96 -11.66 -22.66 -4.48
N ILE A 97 -10.47 -22.30 -5.00
CA ILE A 97 -9.78 -21.06 -4.66
C ILE A 97 -10.38 -19.89 -5.47
N GLN A 98 -10.64 -18.79 -4.79
CA GLN A 98 -11.12 -17.54 -5.38
C GLN A 98 -10.31 -16.37 -4.82
N ILE A 99 -9.69 -15.58 -5.69
CA ILE A 99 -9.19 -14.26 -5.30
C ILE A 99 -10.36 -13.30 -5.43
N THR A 100 -10.75 -12.69 -4.31
CA THR A 100 -12.02 -11.96 -4.20
C THR A 100 -11.92 -10.48 -4.52
N LYS A 101 -10.70 -9.96 -4.69
CA LYS A 101 -10.40 -8.55 -4.98
C LYS A 101 -9.16 -8.42 -5.84
N ASP A 102 -9.02 -7.29 -6.52
CA ASP A 102 -7.79 -6.91 -7.21
C ASP A 102 -6.59 -6.88 -6.25
N LEU A 103 -5.43 -7.27 -6.75
CA LEU A 103 -4.18 -7.27 -6.00
C LEU A 103 -3.69 -5.83 -5.88
N THR A 104 -3.99 -5.18 -4.77
CA THR A 104 -3.63 -3.78 -4.54
C THR A 104 -2.51 -3.70 -3.51
N PHE A 105 -1.37 -3.17 -3.91
CA PHE A 105 -0.18 -3.03 -3.06
C PHE A 105 0.23 -1.57 -2.89
N TYR A 106 0.87 -1.28 -1.77
CA TYR A 106 1.40 0.01 -1.40
C TYR A 106 2.93 0.04 -1.51
N SER A 107 3.46 1.07 -2.16
CA SER A 107 4.89 1.39 -2.20
C SER A 107 5.11 2.75 -1.55
N ALA A 108 5.74 2.77 -0.37
CA ALA A 108 5.95 4.00 0.38
C ALA A 108 6.90 4.97 -0.33
N ASN A 109 7.98 4.45 -0.93
CA ASN A 109 9.08 5.25 -1.44
C ASN A 109 9.14 5.32 -2.97
N ASN A 110 8.21 4.66 -3.69
CA ASN A 110 8.29 4.53 -5.15
C ASN A 110 9.67 4.03 -5.61
N ASP A 111 10.16 2.98 -4.94
CA ASP A 111 11.51 2.39 -5.08
C ASP A 111 11.48 0.94 -5.58
N GLY A 112 10.31 0.47 -6.01
CA GLY A 112 10.08 -0.90 -6.46
C GLY A 112 9.72 -1.87 -5.32
N ASN A 113 9.91 -1.48 -4.05
CA ASN A 113 9.41 -2.26 -2.91
C ASN A 113 7.91 -2.02 -2.74
N PHE A 114 7.19 -3.10 -2.46
CA PHE A 114 5.77 -3.03 -2.19
C PHE A 114 5.36 -3.93 -1.02
N THR A 115 4.24 -3.57 -0.40
CA THR A 115 3.60 -4.33 0.67
C THR A 115 2.09 -4.34 0.46
N GLY A 116 1.41 -5.35 0.98
CA GLY A 116 -0.05 -5.36 0.97
C GLY A 116 -0.61 -6.69 1.44
N SER A 117 -1.86 -6.92 1.07
CA SER A 117 -2.63 -8.07 1.51
C SER A 117 -3.27 -8.75 0.30
N LEU A 118 -3.11 -10.06 0.20
CA LEU A 118 -3.81 -10.90 -0.77
C LEU A 118 -5.00 -11.59 -0.08
N PRO A 119 -6.25 -11.16 -0.36
CA PRO A 119 -7.44 -11.84 0.12
C PRO A 119 -7.74 -13.06 -0.75
N LEU A 120 -7.53 -14.25 -0.19
CA LEU A 120 -7.84 -15.53 -0.80
C LEU A 120 -9.08 -16.12 -0.12
N ALA A 121 -10.05 -16.57 -0.89
CA ALA A 121 -11.20 -17.31 -0.39
C ALA A 121 -11.15 -18.76 -0.91
N TYR A 122 -11.59 -19.69 -0.08
CA TYR A 122 -11.77 -21.09 -0.43
C TYR A 122 -13.24 -21.45 -0.21
N VAL A 123 -13.93 -21.89 -1.26
CA VAL A 123 -15.37 -22.20 -1.24
C VAL A 123 -15.56 -23.67 -1.55
N LYS A 124 -16.27 -24.39 -0.68
CA LYS A 124 -16.60 -25.81 -0.85
C LYS A 124 -18.06 -26.04 -0.46
N LEU A 125 -18.70 -27.09 -0.96
CA LEU A 125 -20.00 -27.50 -0.43
C LEU A 125 -19.85 -27.86 1.06
N SER A 126 -20.80 -27.45 1.88
CA SER A 126 -20.74 -27.63 3.33
C SER A 126 -20.63 -29.10 3.73
N GLU A 127 -21.28 -29.99 2.98
CA GLU A 127 -21.21 -31.45 3.18
C GLU A 127 -19.84 -32.04 2.84
N ASP A 128 -19.09 -31.39 1.95
CA ASP A 128 -17.75 -31.82 1.57
C ASP A 128 -16.66 -31.28 2.52
N VAL A 129 -16.97 -30.35 3.42
CA VAL A 129 -15.98 -29.81 4.37
C VAL A 129 -15.68 -30.84 5.45
N THR A 130 -14.48 -31.41 5.38
CA THR A 130 -14.03 -32.47 6.29
C THR A 130 -13.48 -31.90 7.60
N LYS A 131 -13.22 -32.78 8.57
CA LYS A 131 -12.50 -32.40 9.80
C LYS A 131 -11.07 -31.96 9.51
N ALA A 132 -10.37 -32.67 8.62
CA ALA A 132 -9.01 -32.32 8.21
C ALA A 132 -8.95 -30.94 7.53
N ASP A 133 -9.95 -30.62 6.69
CA ASP A 133 -10.07 -29.28 6.09
C ASP A 133 -10.14 -28.20 7.18
N ARG A 134 -11.01 -28.39 8.20
CA ARG A 134 -11.16 -27.44 9.31
C ARG A 134 -9.89 -27.27 10.13
N GLU A 135 -9.20 -28.37 10.44
CA GLU A 135 -7.91 -28.33 11.15
C GLU A 135 -6.87 -27.55 10.35
N PHE A 136 -6.76 -27.81 9.04
CA PHE A 136 -5.90 -27.06 8.14
C PHE A 136 -6.25 -25.57 8.11
N PHE A 137 -7.54 -25.22 8.04
CA PHE A 137 -7.99 -23.83 8.04
C PHE A 137 -7.61 -23.10 9.33
N ILE A 138 -7.82 -23.74 10.48
CA ILE A 138 -7.44 -23.17 11.80
C ILE A 138 -5.92 -22.98 11.88
N GLU A 139 -5.14 -23.99 11.53
CA GLU A 139 -3.67 -23.94 11.57
C GLU A 139 -3.11 -22.81 10.68
N ASN A 140 -3.76 -22.57 9.53
CA ASN A 140 -3.32 -21.58 8.57
C ASN A 140 -4.05 -20.23 8.70
N GLY A 141 -4.77 -20.01 9.80
CA GLY A 141 -5.40 -18.74 10.15
C GLY A 141 -6.48 -18.30 9.15
N ALA A 142 -7.31 -19.23 8.71
CA ALA A 142 -8.51 -18.91 7.94
C ALA A 142 -9.65 -18.46 8.87
N GLU A 143 -10.46 -17.55 8.38
CA GLU A 143 -11.71 -17.12 9.03
C GLU A 143 -12.90 -17.64 8.22
N GLU A 144 -13.94 -18.12 8.88
CA GLU A 144 -15.19 -18.41 8.18
C GLU A 144 -15.82 -17.09 7.71
N CYS A 145 -16.07 -16.99 6.41
CA CYS A 145 -16.60 -15.78 5.76
C CYS A 145 -17.74 -16.13 4.80
N THR A 146 -18.49 -17.18 5.12
CA THR A 146 -19.71 -17.62 4.43
C THR A 146 -20.71 -16.47 4.35
N ASN A 147 -21.28 -16.23 3.17
CA ASN A 147 -22.30 -15.19 2.97
C ASN A 147 -23.67 -15.79 2.65
N SER A 148 -24.69 -14.93 2.50
CA SER A 148 -26.07 -15.36 2.19
C SER A 148 -26.20 -16.16 0.88
N SER A 149 -25.37 -15.87 -0.12
CA SER A 149 -25.35 -16.64 -1.36
C SER A 149 -24.77 -18.03 -1.16
N ASP A 150 -23.71 -18.16 -0.36
CA ASP A 150 -23.09 -19.44 -0.05
C ASP A 150 -24.08 -20.35 0.71
N HIS A 151 -24.82 -19.80 1.69
CA HIS A 151 -25.86 -20.55 2.41
C HIS A 151 -26.95 -21.09 1.47
N ARG A 152 -27.40 -20.30 0.49
CA ARG A 152 -28.39 -20.74 -0.51
C ARG A 152 -27.88 -21.88 -1.39
N LEU A 153 -26.57 -21.92 -1.62
CA LEU A 153 -25.89 -22.96 -2.40
C LEU A 153 -25.39 -24.12 -1.53
N LYS A 154 -25.70 -24.13 -0.22
CA LYS A 154 -25.15 -25.09 0.75
C LYS A 154 -23.62 -25.17 0.67
N ALA A 155 -22.98 -24.02 0.54
CA ALA A 155 -21.54 -23.87 0.51
C ALA A 155 -21.04 -23.18 1.77
N GLN A 156 -19.79 -23.47 2.12
CA GLN A 156 -19.05 -22.83 3.20
C GLN A 156 -17.81 -22.15 2.61
N ARG A 157 -17.50 -20.96 3.11
CA ARG A 157 -16.40 -20.13 2.62
C ARG A 157 -15.43 -19.81 3.73
N PHE A 158 -14.15 -20.00 3.44
CA PHE A 158 -13.05 -19.69 4.34
C PHE A 158 -12.13 -18.65 3.70
N CYS A 159 -11.83 -17.58 4.41
CA CYS A 159 -11.04 -16.46 3.94
C CYS A 159 -9.66 -16.47 4.60
N PHE A 160 -8.63 -16.28 3.80
CA PHE A 160 -7.25 -16.11 4.21
C PHE A 160 -6.81 -14.70 3.83
N ASN A 161 -6.26 -13.97 4.80
CA ASN A 161 -5.61 -12.69 4.53
C ASN A 161 -4.09 -12.86 4.62
N LEU A 162 -3.44 -12.88 3.46
CA LEU A 162 -2.00 -13.07 3.35
C LEU A 162 -1.31 -11.72 3.26
N LYS A 163 -0.53 -11.37 4.29
CA LYS A 163 0.36 -10.21 4.22
C LYS A 163 1.54 -10.55 3.31
N LEU A 164 1.70 -9.77 2.25
CA LEU A 164 2.74 -9.94 1.25
C LEU A 164 3.65 -8.71 1.23
N ALA A 165 4.93 -8.95 1.00
CA ALA A 165 5.89 -7.91 0.61
C ALA A 165 6.76 -8.44 -0.53
N GLY A 166 7.24 -7.54 -1.36
CA GLY A 166 8.03 -7.94 -2.52
C GLY A 166 8.67 -6.77 -3.24
N VAL A 167 9.30 -7.11 -4.35
CA VAL A 167 10.01 -6.18 -5.22
C VAL A 167 9.54 -6.36 -6.65
N VAL A 168 9.34 -5.25 -7.35
CA VAL A 168 9.01 -5.21 -8.77
C VAL A 168 10.28 -5.38 -9.62
N TYR A 169 10.20 -6.22 -10.63
CA TYR A 169 11.21 -6.46 -11.64
C TYR A 169 10.63 -6.32 -13.05
N PRO A 170 11.48 -6.14 -14.08
CA PRO A 170 11.06 -6.29 -15.47
C PRO A 170 10.41 -7.65 -15.73
N VAL A 171 9.60 -7.75 -16.78
CA VAL A 171 8.94 -9.00 -17.19
C VAL A 171 9.95 -10.14 -17.38
N ALA A 172 9.60 -11.34 -16.90
CA ALA A 172 10.41 -12.54 -17.09
C ALA A 172 10.53 -12.91 -18.57
N SER A 173 11.72 -13.29 -19.02
CA SER A 173 12.02 -13.62 -20.42
C SER A 173 11.23 -14.82 -20.96
N ASN A 174 10.75 -15.71 -20.07
CA ASN A 174 9.91 -16.85 -20.42
C ASN A 174 8.41 -16.63 -20.14
N SER A 175 7.96 -15.39 -19.94
CA SER A 175 6.56 -15.07 -19.60
C SER A 175 5.54 -15.59 -20.63
N THR A 176 5.91 -15.60 -21.91
CA THR A 176 5.09 -16.07 -23.05
C THR A 176 4.80 -17.57 -23.02
N SER A 177 5.55 -18.36 -22.25
CA SER A 177 5.32 -19.79 -22.07
C SER A 177 4.22 -20.12 -21.06
N PHE A 178 3.80 -19.15 -20.24
CA PHE A 178 2.75 -19.36 -19.25
C PHE A 178 1.37 -19.21 -19.88
N LYS A 179 0.55 -20.26 -19.74
CA LYS A 179 -0.87 -20.19 -20.01
C LYS A 179 -1.54 -19.22 -19.02
N ALA A 180 -2.29 -18.26 -19.56
CA ALA A 180 -3.04 -17.31 -18.76
C ALA A 180 -3.98 -18.02 -17.78
N LEU A 181 -4.10 -17.45 -16.57
CA LEU A 181 -5.07 -17.90 -15.58
C LEU A 181 -6.49 -17.85 -16.16
N SER A 182 -7.34 -18.77 -15.73
CA SER A 182 -8.75 -18.86 -16.17
C SER A 182 -9.55 -17.58 -15.88
N LYS A 183 -9.07 -16.75 -14.96
CA LYS A 183 -9.56 -15.39 -14.70
C LYS A 183 -8.38 -14.42 -14.66
N PRO A 184 -8.46 -13.28 -15.36
CA PRO A 184 -7.42 -12.26 -15.25
C PRO A 184 -7.53 -11.59 -13.88
N TYR A 185 -6.42 -11.56 -13.13
CA TYR A 185 -6.32 -10.79 -11.89
C TYR A 185 -5.54 -9.52 -12.15
N ARG A 186 -6.12 -8.37 -11.82
CA ARG A 186 -5.39 -7.10 -11.91
C ARG A 186 -4.50 -6.93 -10.71
N VAL A 187 -3.30 -6.44 -10.95
CA VAL A 187 -2.37 -5.97 -9.93
C VAL A 187 -2.13 -4.47 -10.10
N SER A 188 -2.27 -3.75 -8.99
CA SER A 188 -1.98 -2.33 -8.93
C SER A 188 -1.05 -2.03 -7.77
N ILE A 189 -0.09 -1.14 -8.00
CA ILE A 189 0.80 -0.63 -6.95
C ILE A 189 0.60 0.87 -6.87
N TYR A 190 0.31 1.39 -5.68
CA TYR A 190 0.07 2.81 -5.46
C TYR A 190 1.00 3.38 -4.38
N THR A 191 1.13 4.71 -4.39
CA THR A 191 1.79 5.48 -3.34
C THR A 191 0.94 6.71 -2.97
N HIS A 192 1.28 7.37 -1.87
CA HIS A 192 0.68 8.64 -1.48
C HIS A 192 1.67 9.77 -1.71
N LYS A 193 1.23 10.83 -2.40
CA LYS A 193 2.04 12.02 -2.65
C LYS A 193 1.42 13.23 -1.96
N GLN A 194 2.26 14.02 -1.32
CA GLN A 194 1.88 15.35 -0.87
C GLN A 194 1.93 16.30 -2.06
N VAL A 195 0.77 16.75 -2.52
CA VAL A 195 0.67 17.82 -3.51
C VAL A 195 0.28 19.11 -2.82
N LYS A 196 0.95 20.20 -3.17
CA LYS A 196 0.58 21.54 -2.75
C LYS A 196 -0.55 22.01 -3.66
N ASP A 197 -1.73 22.21 -3.08
CA ASP A 197 -2.89 22.76 -3.74
C ASP A 197 -2.78 24.30 -3.72
N TYR A 198 -2.52 24.86 -4.90
CA TYR A 198 -2.42 26.30 -5.13
C TYR A 198 -3.75 26.92 -5.59
N SER A 199 -4.89 26.21 -5.48
CA SER A 199 -6.20 26.67 -5.97
C SER A 199 -6.66 28.04 -5.43
N LYS A 200 -6.07 28.52 -4.32
CA LYS A 200 -6.30 29.87 -3.79
C LYS A 200 -5.14 30.86 -3.99
N ALA A 201 -4.00 30.41 -4.50
CA ALA A 201 -2.85 31.24 -4.80
C ALA A 201 -2.89 31.65 -6.27
N SER A 202 -3.39 32.86 -6.53
CA SER A 202 -3.34 33.51 -7.85
C SER A 202 -1.88 33.68 -8.29
N SER A 203 -1.32 32.72 -9.04
CA SER A 203 -0.25 32.96 -10.01
C SER A 203 -0.02 31.76 -10.93
N LYS A 204 0.15 32.07 -12.20
CA LYS A 204 0.39 31.15 -13.31
C LYS A 204 1.79 30.51 -13.23
N THR A 205 1.99 29.43 -12.49
CA THR A 205 3.04 28.43 -12.82
C THR A 205 2.75 27.14 -12.05
N ALA A 206 1.95 26.26 -12.63
CA ALA A 206 1.72 24.92 -12.10
C ALA A 206 2.52 23.93 -12.95
N ASP A 207 3.84 23.90 -12.77
CA ASP A 207 4.65 22.80 -13.28
C ASP A 207 4.32 21.56 -12.46
N LYS A 208 3.38 20.77 -13.00
CA LYS A 208 3.15 19.40 -12.59
C LYS A 208 4.43 18.60 -12.89
N LEU A 209 5.33 18.50 -11.91
CA LEU A 209 6.39 17.48 -11.96
C LEU A 209 5.71 16.10 -11.98
N MET A 210 5.55 15.54 -13.18
CA MET A 210 5.19 14.14 -13.35
C MET A 210 6.41 13.30 -12.93
N LEU A 211 6.41 12.87 -11.67
CA LEU A 211 7.36 11.87 -11.20
C LEU A 211 7.11 10.57 -11.97
N PHE A 212 8.16 10.07 -12.63
CA PHE A 212 8.14 8.77 -13.29
C PHE A 212 7.75 7.65 -12.30
N PRO A 213 7.01 6.62 -12.76
CA PRO A 213 6.82 5.42 -11.96
C PRO A 213 8.20 4.81 -11.68
N PHE A 214 8.50 4.65 -10.38
CA PHE A 214 9.80 4.36 -9.78
C PHE A 214 10.89 5.40 -10.04
N ALA A 215 11.28 6.13 -8.99
CA ALA A 215 12.30 7.18 -9.07
C ALA A 215 13.73 6.63 -9.06
N VAL A 216 13.88 5.34 -8.79
CA VAL A 216 15.13 4.62 -8.97
C VAL A 216 15.15 4.19 -10.43
N ALA A 217 16.03 4.81 -11.24
CA ALA A 217 16.39 4.24 -12.53
C ALA A 217 16.64 2.75 -12.27
N PHE A 218 15.97 1.88 -13.04
CA PHE A 218 16.14 0.43 -13.03
C PHE A 218 17.59 0.08 -13.42
N ASP A 219 18.54 0.49 -12.59
CA ASP A 219 19.95 0.37 -12.81
C ASP A 219 20.30 -1.03 -12.33
N VAL A 220 20.17 -1.96 -13.27
CA VAL A 220 20.80 -3.28 -13.25
C VAL A 220 20.39 -4.18 -12.09
N VAL A 221 19.09 -4.44 -11.93
CA VAL A 221 18.67 -5.73 -11.39
C VAL A 221 17.85 -6.44 -12.45
N THR A 222 18.56 -7.06 -13.39
CA THR A 222 18.01 -8.19 -14.13
C THR A 222 17.39 -9.15 -13.13
N LEU A 223 16.23 -9.71 -13.43
CA LEU A 223 15.65 -10.77 -12.61
C LEU A 223 16.76 -11.74 -12.19
N PRO A 224 16.93 -12.01 -10.89
CA PRO A 224 18.07 -12.79 -10.42
C PRO A 224 17.94 -14.29 -10.78
N PHE A 225 16.94 -14.64 -11.59
CA PHE A 225 16.72 -15.94 -12.19
C PHE A 225 16.47 -15.79 -13.69
N GLN A 226 17.01 -16.72 -14.47
CA GLN A 226 16.82 -16.77 -15.92
C GLN A 226 15.51 -17.49 -16.32
N ALA A 227 14.90 -18.22 -15.38
CA ALA A 227 13.69 -18.99 -15.61
C ALA A 227 12.85 -19.16 -14.32
N VAL A 228 11.53 -19.20 -14.50
CA VAL A 228 10.55 -19.59 -13.48
C VAL A 228 9.71 -20.78 -13.98
N HIS A 229 9.19 -21.58 -13.05
CA HIS A 229 8.26 -22.68 -13.34
C HIS A 229 6.89 -22.43 -12.71
N LYS A 230 5.84 -22.79 -13.44
CA LYS A 230 4.45 -22.56 -13.04
C LYS A 230 4.12 -23.41 -11.81
N ILE A 231 3.31 -22.86 -10.91
CA ILE A 231 2.83 -23.58 -9.71
C ILE A 231 1.40 -24.12 -9.92
N PHE A 232 0.79 -23.83 -11.08
CA PHE A 232 -0.60 -24.17 -11.42
C PHE A 232 -0.74 -24.60 -12.89
N ASP A 233 -1.92 -25.08 -13.31
CA ASP A 233 -2.30 -25.30 -14.71
C ASP A 233 -3.51 -24.46 -15.16
#